data_AF-A0A5P0ZLT4-F1
#
_entry.id   AF-A0A5P0ZLT4-F1
#
_cell.length_a   1.000
_cell.length_b   1.000
_cell.length_c   1.000
_cell.angle_alpha   90.00
_cell.angle_beta   90.00
_cell.angle_gamma   90.00
#
_symmetry.space_group_name_H-M   'P 1'
#
loop_
_entity.id
_entity.type
_entity.pdbx_description
1 polymer ?
#
loop_
_entity_poly.entity_id
_entity_poly.type
_entity_poly.pdbx_seq_one_letter_code
_entity_poly.pdbx_strand_id
1 'polypeptide(L)'
;MEKYLEIEAIKNDVIERLKKISVSAELAKQPQLKKLVLHYLKEFQTDNNFDQTIEAFFNAIGIDYLNNKTDFPKSLIELYFYLRIKKSQFDGLDWSATQAGLVWLAK
;
A
#
# COMPACT_ATOMS: atom_id res chain seq x y z
N MET A 1 1.25 -15.49 14.84
CA MET A 1 1.77 -14.35 15.63
C MET A 1 2.78 -13.56 14.81
N GLU A 2 3.71 -14.21 14.10
CA GLU A 2 4.67 -13.54 13.19
C GLU A 2 4.04 -12.76 12.02
N LYS A 3 3.03 -13.32 11.33
CA LYS A 3 2.34 -12.65 10.20
C LYS A 3 1.68 -11.32 10.59
N TYR A 4 1.14 -11.21 11.79
CA TYR A 4 0.52 -9.97 12.29
C TYR A 4 1.59 -8.88 12.51
N LEU A 5 2.74 -9.25 13.06
CA LEU A 5 3.87 -8.34 13.27
C LEU A 5 4.47 -7.85 11.94
N GLU A 6 4.53 -8.71 10.91
CA GLU A 6 4.96 -8.31 9.57
C GLU A 6 3.99 -7.33 8.90
N ILE A 7 2.68 -7.59 8.98
CA ILE A 7 1.66 -6.69 8.44
C ILE A 7 1.72 -5.33 9.15
N GLU A 8 1.86 -5.33 10.47
CA GLU A 8 1.97 -4.11 11.26
C GLU A 8 3.27 -3.34 10.96
N ALA A 9 4.39 -4.05 10.76
CA ALA A 9 5.66 -3.42 10.35
C ALA A 9 5.54 -2.77 8.96
N ILE A 10 4.89 -3.44 8.01
CA ILE A 10 4.68 -2.88 6.65
C ILE A 10 3.71 -1.71 6.70
N LYS A 11 2.64 -1.80 7.50
CA LYS A 11 1.72 -0.69 7.76
C LYS A 11 2.46 0.53 8.29
N ASN A 12 3.31 0.35 9.28
CA ASN A 12 4.11 1.44 9.84
C ASN A 12 5.09 2.03 8.82
N ASP A 13 5.79 1.20 8.04
CA ASP A 13 6.70 1.69 6.99
C ASP A 13 5.96 2.47 5.90
N VAL A 14 4.76 2.03 5.51
CA VAL A 14 3.90 2.72 4.53
C VAL A 14 3.43 4.06 5.07
N ILE A 15 2.99 4.11 6.33
CA ILE A 15 2.61 5.37 7.00
C ILE A 15 3.78 6.35 7.00
N GLU A 16 4.99 5.91 7.36
CA GLU A 16 6.18 6.77 7.39
C GLU A 16 6.56 7.28 5.99
N ARG A 17 6.47 6.43 4.96
CA ARG A 17 6.68 6.84 3.56
C ARG A 17 5.63 7.86 3.12
N LEU A 18 4.35 7.62 3.42
CA LEU A 18 3.25 8.54 3.08
C LEU A 18 3.39 9.89 3.79
N LYS A 19 3.82 9.93 5.06
CA LYS A 19 4.15 11.18 5.76
C LYS A 19 5.21 11.97 5.01
N LYS A 20 6.33 11.34 4.64
CA LYS A 20 7.41 11.98 3.86
C LYS A 20 6.92 12.49 2.50
N ILE A 21 6.12 11.69 1.80
CA ILE A 21 5.53 12.07 0.51
C ILE A 21 4.58 13.26 0.66
N SER A 22 3.75 13.28 1.71
CA SER A 22 2.73 14.31 1.95
C SER A 22 3.30 15.73 2.10
N VAL A 23 4.56 15.84 2.51
CA VAL A 23 5.28 17.10 2.68
C VAL A 23 6.24 17.40 1.53
N SER A 24 6.30 16.55 0.51
CA SER A 24 7.18 16.74 -0.65
C SER A 24 6.76 17.93 -1.51
N ALA A 25 7.74 18.58 -2.14
CA ALA A 25 7.50 19.68 -3.06
C ALA A 25 6.76 19.24 -4.34
N GLU A 26 6.94 18.00 -4.77
CA GLU A 26 6.24 17.41 -5.93
C GLU A 26 4.72 17.35 -5.67
N LEU A 27 4.34 16.86 -4.49
CA LEU A 27 2.94 16.74 -4.09
C LEU A 27 2.31 18.10 -3.76
N ALA A 28 3.10 19.06 -3.29
CA ALA A 28 2.63 20.43 -3.04
C ALA A 28 2.07 21.11 -4.30
N LYS A 29 2.58 20.73 -5.49
CA LYS A 29 2.09 21.21 -6.79
C LYS A 29 0.79 20.54 -7.25
N GLN A 30 0.37 19.46 -6.58
CA GLN A 30 -0.78 18.64 -6.96
C GLN A 30 -1.77 18.54 -5.79
N PRO A 31 -2.57 19.59 -5.53
CA PRO A 31 -3.40 19.67 -4.33
C PRO A 31 -4.47 18.58 -4.23
N GLN A 32 -4.98 18.07 -5.36
CA GLN A 32 -5.93 16.95 -5.35
C GLN A 32 -5.26 15.64 -4.93
N LEU A 33 -4.11 15.31 -5.54
CA LEU A 33 -3.31 14.16 -5.18
C LEU A 33 -2.82 14.23 -3.73
N LYS A 34 -2.48 15.44 -3.25
CA LYS A 34 -2.16 15.67 -1.85
C LYS A 34 -3.32 15.33 -0.91
N LYS A 35 -4.55 15.73 -1.25
CA LYS A 35 -5.75 15.37 -0.47
C LYS A 35 -5.96 13.86 -0.44
N LEU A 36 -5.78 13.18 -1.56
CA LEU A 36 -5.86 11.73 -1.67
C LEU A 36 -4.82 11.05 -0.75
N VAL A 37 -3.56 11.46 -0.83
CA VAL A 37 -2.48 10.94 0.02
C VAL A 37 -2.78 11.15 1.51
N LEU A 38 -3.23 12.35 1.89
CA LEU A 38 -3.57 12.65 3.29
C LEU A 38 -4.79 11.87 3.79
N HIS A 39 -5.79 11.65 2.93
CA HIS A 39 -6.94 10.81 3.25
C HIS A 39 -6.48 9.38 3.57
N TYR A 40 -5.75 8.73 2.67
CA TYR A 40 -5.28 7.37 2.89
C TYR A 40 -4.26 7.27 4.04
N LEU A 41 -3.40 8.27 4.25
CA LEU A 41 -2.54 8.32 5.43
C LEU A 41 -3.34 8.24 6.73
N LYS A 42 -4.46 8.96 6.82
CA LYS A 42 -5.34 8.90 7.98
C LYS A 42 -6.02 7.54 8.09
N GLU A 43 -6.56 7.01 6.99
CA GLU A 43 -7.16 5.67 6.97
C GLU A 43 -6.16 4.62 7.45
N PHE A 44 -4.93 4.61 6.93
CA PHE A 44 -3.88 3.70 7.40
C PHE A 44 -3.56 3.86 8.89
N GLN A 45 -3.70 5.04 9.50
CA GLN A 45 -3.47 5.20 10.93
C GLN A 45 -4.61 4.67 11.79
N THR A 46 -5.85 4.73 11.30
CA THR A 46 -7.04 4.40 12.08
C THR A 46 -7.66 3.04 11.74
N ASP A 47 -7.33 2.46 10.59
CA ASP A 47 -7.99 1.28 10.07
C ASP A 47 -7.42 -0.02 10.65
N ASN A 48 -8.31 -0.95 10.99
CA ASN A 48 -8.00 -2.32 11.38
C ASN A 48 -7.88 -3.26 10.16
N ASN A 49 -8.25 -2.80 8.96
CA ASN A 49 -8.29 -3.60 7.73
C ASN A 49 -7.33 -3.09 6.64
N PHE A 50 -6.04 -3.10 6.98
CA PHE A 50 -4.93 -2.60 6.17
C PHE A 50 -4.91 -3.13 4.73
N ASP A 51 -5.27 -4.39 4.52
CA ASP A 51 -5.24 -5.02 3.19
C ASP A 51 -6.25 -4.39 2.22
N GLN A 52 -7.47 -4.10 2.70
CA GLN A 52 -8.49 -3.42 1.91
C GLN A 52 -8.09 -1.97 1.65
N THR A 53 -7.52 -1.29 2.65
CA THR A 53 -7.05 0.09 2.50
C THR A 53 -5.94 0.21 1.45
N ILE A 54 -4.99 -0.74 1.41
CA ILE A 54 -3.93 -0.78 0.39
C ILE A 54 -4.53 -0.90 -1.00
N GLU A 55 -5.49 -1.80 -1.19
CA GLU A 55 -6.07 -2.04 -2.51
C GLU A 55 -6.84 -0.83 -3.02
N ALA A 56 -7.61 -0.18 -2.15
CA ALA A 56 -8.29 1.06 -2.47
C ALA A 56 -7.28 2.17 -2.82
N PHE A 57 -6.20 2.30 -2.04
CA PHE A 57 -5.13 3.27 -2.30
C PHE A 57 -4.46 3.03 -3.66
N PHE A 58 -4.18 1.78 -4.03
CA PHE A 58 -3.60 1.45 -5.33
C PHE A 58 -4.47 1.85 -6.50
N ASN A 59 -5.76 1.53 -6.42
CA ASN A 59 -6.69 1.88 -7.48
C ASN A 59 -6.79 3.40 -7.63
N ALA A 60 -6.85 4.13 -6.51
CA ALA A 60 -6.92 5.58 -6.51
C ALA A 60 -5.65 6.23 -7.11
N ILE A 61 -4.46 5.76 -6.71
CA ILE A 61 -3.18 6.23 -7.26
C ILE A 61 -3.02 5.86 -8.74
N GLY A 62 -3.42 4.66 -9.13
CA GLY A 62 -3.36 4.21 -10.52
C GLY A 62 -4.26 5.04 -11.44
N ILE A 63 -5.48 5.36 -10.99
CA ILE A 63 -6.40 6.23 -11.72
C ILE A 63 -5.81 7.65 -11.86
N ASP A 64 -5.30 8.23 -10.75
CA ASP A 64 -4.72 9.57 -10.80
C ASP A 64 -3.48 9.63 -11.72
N TYR A 65 -2.61 8.61 -11.65
CA TYR A 65 -1.46 8.47 -12.55
C TYR A 65 -1.87 8.43 -14.02
N LEU A 66 -2.93 7.68 -14.38
CA LEU A 66 -3.41 7.62 -15.75
C LEU A 66 -3.92 8.97 -16.26
N ASN A 67 -4.50 9.79 -15.38
CA ASN A 67 -5.01 11.11 -15.71
C ASN A 67 -3.92 12.19 -15.75
N ASN A 68 -2.86 12.06 -14.93
CA ASN A 68 -1.83 13.10 -14.72
C ASN A 68 -0.39 12.56 -14.90
N LYS A 69 -0.11 11.89 -16.02
CA LYS A 69 1.14 11.14 -16.25
C LYS A 69 2.43 11.99 -16.21
N THR A 70 2.38 13.23 -16.69
CA THR A 70 3.58 14.00 -17.05
C THR A 70 4.35 14.54 -15.85
N ASP A 71 3.66 14.82 -14.74
CA ASP A 71 4.24 15.42 -13.54
C ASP A 71 3.98 14.59 -12.28
N PHE A 72 3.65 13.31 -12.43
CA PHE A 72 3.27 12.48 -11.28
C PHE A 72 4.46 12.29 -10.31
N PRO A 73 4.27 12.44 -8.98
CA PRO A 73 5.37 12.40 -8.02
C PRO A 73 6.07 11.04 -8.05
N LYS A 74 7.40 11.05 -8.28
CA LYS A 74 8.18 9.82 -8.39
C LYS A 74 8.09 8.99 -7.11
N SER A 75 8.06 9.66 -5.96
CA SER A 75 7.94 9.00 -4.65
C SER A 75 6.64 8.21 -4.48
N LEU A 76 5.54 8.62 -5.13
CA LEU A 76 4.28 7.86 -5.12
C LEU A 76 4.36 6.62 -6.03
N ILE A 77 5.05 6.72 -7.16
CA ILE A 77 5.31 5.59 -8.05
C ILE A 77 6.17 4.55 -7.34
N GLU A 78 7.23 4.99 -6.67
CA GLU A 78 8.10 4.11 -5.87
C GLU A 78 7.33 3.42 -4.75
N LEU A 79 6.46 4.15 -4.03
CA LEU A 79 5.59 3.56 -3.01
C LEU A 79 4.61 2.54 -3.61
N TYR A 80 4.04 2.85 -4.78
CA TYR A 80 3.14 1.94 -5.49
C TYR A 80 3.84 0.60 -5.80
N PHE A 81 5.04 0.64 -6.38
CA PHE A 81 5.79 -0.58 -6.69
C PHE A 81 6.26 -1.32 -5.45
N TYR A 82 6.72 -0.60 -4.41
CA TYR A 82 7.11 -1.19 -3.13
C TYR A 82 5.96 -2.01 -2.53
N LEU A 83 4.79 -1.40 -2.40
CA LEU A 83 3.60 -2.05 -1.89
C LEU A 83 3.18 -3.22 -2.78
N ARG A 84 3.35 -3.13 -4.11
CA ARG A 84 2.94 -4.19 -5.03
C ARG A 84 3.79 -5.44 -4.87
N ILE A 85 5.10 -5.24 -4.66
CA ILE A 85 6.04 -6.32 -4.32
C ILE A 85 5.65 -6.94 -2.97
N LYS A 86 5.38 -6.09 -1.96
CA LYS A 86 4.96 -6.58 -0.63
C LYS A 86 3.64 -7.33 -0.65
N LYS A 87 2.62 -6.81 -1.34
CA LYS A 87 1.35 -7.52 -1.55
C LYS A 87 1.55 -8.84 -2.29
N SER A 88 2.38 -8.88 -3.34
CA SER A 88 2.71 -10.15 -4.01
C SER A 88 3.44 -11.15 -3.10
N GLN A 89 4.25 -10.68 -2.15
CA GLN A 89 4.88 -11.54 -1.14
C GLN A 89 3.84 -12.07 -0.15
N PHE A 90 2.87 -11.24 0.26
CA PHE A 90 1.75 -11.65 1.12
C PHE A 90 0.80 -12.63 0.43
N ASP A 91 0.33 -12.31 -0.78
CA ASP A 91 -0.56 -13.17 -1.57
C ASP A 91 0.17 -14.47 -1.98
N GLY A 92 1.47 -14.40 -2.27
CA GLY A 92 2.32 -15.56 -2.53
C GLY A 92 2.57 -16.41 -1.30
N LEU A 93 2.66 -15.79 -0.11
CA LEU A 93 2.69 -16.49 1.18
C LEU A 93 1.35 -17.13 1.48
N ASP A 94 0.21 -16.48 1.23
CA ASP A 94 -1.11 -17.10 1.33
C ASP A 94 -1.31 -18.22 0.30
N TRP A 95 -0.80 -18.10 -0.92
CA TRP A 95 -0.79 -19.19 -1.90
C TRP A 95 0.09 -20.36 -1.46
N SER A 96 1.26 -20.09 -0.89
CA SER A 96 2.17 -21.11 -0.34
C SER A 96 1.63 -21.76 0.94
N ALA A 97 0.94 -21.00 1.80
CA ALA A 97 0.25 -21.50 2.99
C ALA A 97 -1.03 -22.25 2.62
N THR A 98 -1.71 -21.86 1.53
CA THR A 98 -2.84 -22.61 0.96
C THR A 98 -2.35 -23.95 0.39
N GLN A 99 -1.17 -24.00 -0.23
CA GLN A 99 -0.55 -25.29 -0.62
C GLN A 99 0.01 -26.09 0.57
N ALA A 100 0.57 -25.46 1.60
CA ALA A 100 1.08 -26.14 2.79
C ALA A 100 -0.01 -26.59 3.77
N GLY A 101 -1.20 -25.95 3.74
CA GLY A 101 -2.35 -26.25 4.58
C GLY A 101 -3.39 -27.20 3.95
N LEU A 102 -3.35 -27.45 2.64
CA LEU A 102 -4.21 -28.43 1.97
C LEU A 102 -3.64 -29.87 1.96
N VAL A 103 -2.42 -30.09 2.45
CA VAL A 103 -1.80 -31.43 2.49
C VAL A 103 -2.11 -32.21 3.79
N TRP A 104 -2.72 -31.58 4.81
CA TRP A 104 -3.09 -32.27 6.05
C TRP A 104 -4.52 -32.82 6.11
N LEU A 105 -5.39 -32.52 5.13
CA LEU A 105 -6.73 -33.12 5.02
C LEU A 105 -6.85 -34.12 3.86
N ALA A 106 -5.72 -34.63 3.37
CA ALA A 106 -5.68 -35.81 2.52
C ALA A 106 -5.22 -37.03 3.34
N LYS A 107 -6.05 -37.47 4.28
CA LYS A 107 -6.09 -38.87 4.70
C LYS A 107 -7.45 -39.27 5.23
#